data_AF-A0A7S1YK63-F1
#
_entry.id   AF-A0A7S1YK63-F1
#
_cell.length_a   1.000
_cell.length_b   1.000
_cell.length_c   1.000
_cell.angle_alpha   90.00
_cell.angle_beta   90.00
_cell.angle_gamma   90.00
#
_symmetry.space_group_name_H-M   'P 1'
#
loop_
_entity.id
_entity.type
_entity.pdbx_description
1 polymer ?
#
loop_
_entity_poly.entity_id
_entity_poly.type
_entity_poly.pdbx_seq_one_letter_code
_entity_poly.pdbx_strand_id
1 'polypeptide(L)'
;HLWGHYVANFLDRCFGWYGKNGDVNLAWLYFERITLPRRTLSSPHKKAAPGTRNTRLYPAWCTPQRELTDFGTGIAVYFETLRACALICLVAGLLYLPSFEYYRSDEYSNDAPAIVTGTLRGSLICEAHSWVPC
;
A
#
# COMPACT_ATOMS: atom_id res chain seq x y z
N HIS A 1 27.41 7.24 -19.91
CA HIS A 1 27.27 6.37 -21.10
C HIS A 1 27.39 4.86 -20.84
N LEU A 2 28.12 4.37 -19.82
CA LEU A 2 28.28 2.92 -19.59
C LEU A 2 27.02 2.18 -19.11
N TRP A 3 26.14 2.83 -18.35
CA TRP A 3 24.96 2.16 -17.77
C TRP A 3 23.94 1.73 -18.84
N GLY A 4 23.80 2.52 -19.91
CA GLY A 4 22.91 2.21 -21.03
C GLY A 4 23.32 0.95 -21.80
N HIS A 5 24.62 0.69 -21.94
CA HIS A 5 25.11 -0.53 -22.59
C HIS A 5 24.86 -1.79 -21.77
N TYR A 6 24.91 -1.70 -20.44
CA TYR A 6 24.62 -2.83 -19.56
C TYR A 6 23.14 -3.22 -19.62
N VAL A 7 22.25 -2.21 -19.58
CA VAL A 7 20.80 -2.42 -19.67
C VAL A 7 20.43 -2.97 -21.06
N ALA A 8 21.02 -2.45 -22.14
CA ALA A 8 20.78 -2.95 -23.49
C ALA A 8 21.21 -4.42 -23.66
N ASN A 9 22.40 -4.79 -23.15
CA ASN A 9 22.89 -6.18 -23.21
C ASN A 9 22.07 -7.15 -22.35
N PHE A 10 21.59 -6.70 -21.19
CA PHE A 10 20.71 -7.50 -20.34
C PHE A 10 19.36 -7.76 -21.03
N LEU A 11 18.77 -6.72 -21.64
CA LEU A 11 17.50 -6.82 -22.36
C LEU A 11 17.62 -7.68 -23.63
N ASP A 12 18.74 -7.60 -24.37
CA ASP A 12 18.99 -8.44 -25.54
C ASP A 12 19.09 -9.93 -25.16
N ARG A 13 19.80 -10.24 -24.07
CA ARG A 13 19.92 -11.63 -23.57
C ARG A 13 18.62 -12.19 -23.01
N CYS A 14 17.82 -11.38 -22.32
CA CYS A 14 16.58 -11.86 -21.70
C CYS A 14 15.40 -11.95 -22.68
N PHE A 15 15.35 -11.08 -23.69
CA PHE A 15 14.16 -10.96 -24.55
C PHE A 15 14.42 -11.23 -26.03
N GLY A 16 15.67 -11.44 -26.48
CA GLY A 16 16.04 -11.96 -27.80
C GLY A 16 15.56 -11.15 -29.03
N TRP A 17 14.84 -10.06 -28.79
CA TRP A 17 14.08 -9.31 -29.80
C TRP A 17 14.75 -7.98 -30.17
N TYR A 18 15.77 -7.58 -29.42
CA TYR A 18 16.38 -6.26 -29.50
C TYR A 18 17.37 -6.11 -30.67
N GLY A 19 17.94 -7.22 -31.14
CA GLY A 19 19.12 -7.23 -31.99
C GLY A 19 18.98 -7.01 -33.49
N LYS A 20 17.76 -6.86 -34.07
CA LYS A 20 17.64 -6.73 -35.55
C LYS A 20 17.48 -5.33 -36.11
N ASN A 21 17.00 -4.34 -35.33
CA ASN A 21 16.84 -2.96 -35.79
C ASN A 21 17.26 -1.86 -34.78
N GLY A 22 17.75 -2.19 -33.57
CA GLY A 22 18.46 -1.24 -32.70
C GLY A 22 17.74 0.06 -32.33
N ASP A 23 16.41 0.15 -32.50
CA ASP A 23 15.69 1.39 -32.27
C ASP A 23 15.44 1.60 -30.77
N VAL A 24 16.34 2.37 -30.15
CA VAL A 24 16.30 2.75 -28.73
C VAL A 24 14.95 3.39 -28.37
N ASN A 25 14.27 4.04 -29.31
CA ASN A 25 12.96 4.63 -29.06
C ASN A 25 11.88 3.57 -28.87
N LEU A 26 11.93 2.49 -29.65
CA LEU A 26 10.98 1.38 -29.52
C LEU A 26 11.13 0.66 -28.18
N ALA A 27 12.38 0.50 -27.77
CA ALA A 27 12.72 -0.05 -26.47
C ALA A 27 12.27 0.81 -25.29
N TRP A 28 12.49 2.12 -25.41
CA TRP A 28 12.01 3.08 -24.43
C TRP A 28 10.47 3.04 -24.33
N LEU A 29 9.77 2.98 -25.47
CA LEU A 29 8.31 2.82 -25.50
C LEU A 29 7.85 1.50 -24.85
N TYR A 30 8.63 0.43 -24.97
CA TYR A 30 8.33 -0.86 -24.34
C TYR A 30 8.57 -0.80 -22.82
N PHE A 31 9.71 -0.25 -22.40
CA PHE A 31 10.06 -0.05 -21.00
C PHE A 31 9.07 0.86 -20.28
N GLU A 32 8.71 1.99 -20.90
CA GLU A 32 7.73 2.93 -20.38
C GLU A 32 6.37 2.24 -20.17
N ARG A 33 5.94 1.36 -21.07
CA ARG A 33 4.66 0.63 -20.92
C ARG A 33 4.68 -0.51 -19.91
N ILE A 34 5.83 -1.15 -19.68
CA ILE A 34 5.97 -2.19 -18.65
C ILE A 34 5.93 -1.56 -17.26
N THR A 35 6.69 -0.47 -17.09
CA THR A 35 6.84 0.19 -15.79
C THR A 35 5.67 1.12 -15.45
N LEU A 36 5.04 1.71 -16.46
CA LEU A 36 3.91 2.62 -16.31
C LEU A 36 2.71 2.11 -17.11
N PRO A 37 1.87 1.23 -16.54
CA PRO A 37 0.61 0.84 -17.14
C PRO A 37 -0.22 2.08 -17.48
N ARG A 38 -0.80 2.08 -18.67
CA ARG A 38 -1.67 3.18 -19.16
C ARG A 38 -3.01 2.61 -19.61
N ARG A 39 -4.05 3.42 -19.44
CA ARG A 39 -5.41 3.13 -19.89
C ARG A 39 -5.76 3.90 -21.17
N THR A 40 -6.65 3.33 -21.97
CA THR A 40 -7.17 4.02 -23.18
C THR A 40 -8.16 5.12 -22.80
N LEU A 41 -8.18 6.23 -23.54
CA LEU A 41 -9.21 7.27 -23.32
C LEU A 41 -10.61 6.80 -23.75
N SER A 42 -10.71 5.91 -24.75
CA SER A 42 -12.00 5.43 -25.26
C SER A 42 -12.70 4.46 -24.32
N SER A 43 -11.94 3.71 -23.51
CA SER A 43 -12.50 2.86 -22.48
C SER A 43 -11.64 2.93 -21.22
N PRO A 44 -12.16 3.52 -20.13
CA PRO A 44 -11.36 3.79 -18.94
C PRO A 44 -10.83 2.52 -18.27
N HIS A 45 -11.46 1.37 -18.51
CA HIS A 45 -11.16 0.09 -17.84
C HIS A 45 -10.35 -0.88 -18.71
N LYS A 46 -9.88 -0.47 -19.90
CA LYS A 46 -9.00 -1.31 -20.71
C LYS A 46 -7.57 -0.77 -20.70
N LYS A 47 -6.65 -1.65 -20.31
CA LYS A 47 -5.22 -1.48 -20.51
C LYS A 47 -4.92 -1.21 -21.98
N ALA A 48 -4.12 -0.19 -22.25
CA ALA A 48 -3.75 0.18 -23.61
C ALA A 48 -2.70 -0.79 -24.18
N ALA A 49 -2.96 -1.32 -25.37
CA ALA A 49 -2.00 -2.13 -26.10
C ALA A 49 -0.77 -1.30 -26.54
N PRO A 50 0.38 -1.94 -26.81
CA PRO A 50 1.52 -1.30 -27.46
C PRO A 50 1.10 -0.67 -28.79
N GLY A 51 1.53 0.56 -29.08
CA GLY A 51 1.21 1.30 -30.30
C GLY A 51 -0.07 2.13 -30.28
N THR A 52 -0.96 1.99 -29.28
CA THR A 52 -2.19 2.78 -29.21
C THR A 52 -1.91 4.25 -28.92
N ARG A 53 -2.45 5.16 -29.75
CA ARG A 53 -2.44 6.63 -29.55
C ARG A 53 -3.59 7.02 -28.60
N ASN A 54 -3.48 8.15 -27.89
CA ASN A 54 -4.44 8.64 -26.88
C ASN A 54 -4.58 7.74 -25.64
N THR A 55 -3.52 7.69 -24.83
CA THR A 55 -3.48 6.95 -23.56
C THR A 55 -3.27 7.90 -22.38
N ARG A 56 -3.77 7.53 -21.19
CA ARG A 56 -3.57 8.28 -19.95
C ARG A 56 -3.00 7.35 -18.87
N LEU A 57 -2.16 7.89 -17.99
CA LEU A 57 -1.75 7.17 -16.78
C LEU A 57 -2.96 6.92 -15.86
N TYR A 58 -2.88 5.84 -15.08
CA TYR A 58 -3.82 5.62 -13.98
C TYR A 58 -3.63 6.69 -12.90
N PRO A 59 -4.70 7.19 -12.29
CA PRO A 59 -4.61 8.13 -11.18
C PRO A 59 -4.07 7.44 -9.92
N ALA A 60 -3.04 8.01 -9.26
CA ALA A 60 -2.37 7.38 -8.12
C ALA A 60 -3.31 7.05 -6.94
N TRP A 61 -4.29 7.91 -6.66
CA TRP A 61 -5.13 7.82 -5.46
C TRP A 61 -6.50 7.19 -5.69
N CYS A 62 -6.95 7.11 -6.95
CA CYS A 62 -8.33 6.73 -7.29
C CYS A 62 -8.39 5.67 -8.39
N THR A 63 -7.50 4.67 -8.32
CA THR A 63 -7.56 3.51 -9.22
C THR A 63 -8.45 2.43 -8.61
N PRO A 64 -9.52 1.97 -9.27
CA PRO A 64 -10.37 0.91 -8.76
C PRO A 64 -9.61 -0.42 -8.65
N GLN A 65 -9.95 -1.24 -7.64
CA GLN A 65 -9.29 -2.52 -7.35
C GLN A 65 -9.13 -3.43 -8.58
N ARG A 66 -10.14 -3.48 -9.45
CA ARG A 66 -10.12 -4.30 -10.67
C ARG A 66 -9.05 -3.87 -11.68
N GLU A 67 -8.65 -2.61 -11.67
CA GLU A 67 -7.60 -2.08 -12.56
C GLU A 67 -6.20 -2.27 -11.95
N LEU A 68 -6.08 -2.47 -10.63
CA LEU A 68 -4.79 -2.78 -9.99
C LEU A 68 -4.23 -4.14 -10.42
N THR A 69 -5.09 -5.05 -10.85
CA THR A 69 -4.68 -6.33 -11.46
C THR A 69 -3.80 -6.14 -12.69
N ASP A 70 -3.92 -5.03 -13.42
CA ASP A 70 -3.10 -4.71 -14.60
C ASP A 70 -1.63 -4.42 -14.26
N PHE A 71 -1.35 -4.06 -13.00
CA PHE A 71 -0.01 -3.85 -12.43
C PHE A 71 0.60 -5.16 -11.92
N GLY A 72 -0.21 -6.20 -11.75
CA GLY A 72 0.18 -7.51 -11.26
C GLY A 72 -0.70 -7.97 -10.10
N THR A 73 -0.94 -9.28 -10.05
CA THR A 73 -1.77 -9.91 -9.03
C THR A 73 -1.27 -9.64 -7.61
N GLY A 74 0.04 -9.58 -7.39
CA GLY A 74 0.62 -9.32 -6.07
C GLY A 74 0.26 -7.95 -5.51
N ILE A 75 0.28 -6.91 -6.35
CA ILE A 75 -0.09 -5.55 -5.94
C ILE A 75 -1.59 -5.47 -5.63
N ALA A 76 -2.42 -6.10 -6.46
CA ALA A 76 -3.86 -6.15 -6.22
C ALA A 76 -4.20 -6.83 -4.88
N VAL A 77 -3.58 -7.97 -4.59
CA VAL A 77 -3.76 -8.71 -3.33
C VAL A 77 -3.24 -7.89 -2.13
N TYR A 78 -2.11 -7.20 -2.26
CA TYR A 78 -1.57 -6.35 -1.19
C TYR A 78 -2.53 -5.23 -0.75
N PHE A 79 -3.14 -4.51 -1.70
CA PHE A 79 -4.11 -3.47 -1.35
C PHE A 79 -5.43 -4.06 -0.83
N GLU A 80 -5.83 -5.25 -1.29
CA GLU A 80 -6.99 -5.96 -0.77
C GLU A 80 -6.80 -6.36 0.70
N THR A 81 -5.63 -6.91 1.04
CA THR A 81 -5.31 -7.29 2.42
C THR A 81 -5.24 -6.07 3.33
N LEU A 82 -4.67 -4.95 2.88
CA LEU A 82 -4.69 -3.69 3.64
C LEU A 82 -6.11 -3.23 3.97
N ARG A 83 -7.03 -3.30 3.00
CA ARG A 83 -8.44 -2.95 3.22
C ARG A 83 -9.11 -3.91 4.21
N ALA A 84 -8.84 -5.21 4.10
CA ALA A 84 -9.35 -6.20 5.05
C ALA A 84 -8.80 -5.96 6.46
N CYS A 85 -7.50 -5.74 6.61
CA CYS A 85 -6.87 -5.40 7.89
C CYS A 85 -7.46 -4.13 8.50
N ALA A 86 -7.68 -3.08 7.71
CA ALA A 86 -8.30 -1.84 8.20
C ALA A 86 -9.71 -2.09 8.77
N LEU A 87 -10.52 -2.92 8.09
CA LEU A 87 -11.86 -3.29 8.57
C LEU A 87 -11.80 -4.15 9.85
N ILE A 88 -10.90 -5.12 9.91
CA ILE A 88 -10.70 -5.98 11.09
C ILE A 88 -10.27 -5.13 12.28
N CYS A 89 -9.28 -4.24 12.11
CA CYS A 89 -8.82 -3.34 13.16
C CYS A 89 -9.93 -2.39 13.62
N LEU A 90 -10.77 -1.90 12.71
CA LEU A 90 -11.91 -1.03 13.05
C LEU A 90 -12.94 -1.80 13.90
N VAL A 91 -13.31 -3.01 13.49
CA VAL A 91 -14.26 -3.85 14.24
C VAL A 91 -13.69 -4.25 15.60
N ALA A 92 -12.43 -4.67 15.65
CA ALA A 92 -11.74 -4.98 16.90
C ALA A 92 -11.71 -3.75 17.82
N GLY A 93 -11.39 -2.56 17.30
CA GLY A 93 -11.43 -1.31 18.04
C GLY A 93 -12.81 -0.98 18.61
N LEU A 94 -13.88 -1.19 17.83
CA LEU A 94 -15.27 -0.99 18.29
C LEU A 94 -15.66 -1.96 19.41
N LEU A 95 -15.25 -3.22 19.31
CA LEU A 95 -15.51 -4.23 20.35
C LEU A 95 -14.78 -3.92 21.67
N TYR A 96 -13.66 -3.19 21.62
CA TYR A 96 -12.89 -2.78 22.80
C TYR A 96 -13.42 -1.51 23.47
N LEU A 97 -14.34 -0.76 22.85
CA LEU A 97 -14.94 0.45 23.46
C LEU A 97 -15.55 0.25 24.86
N PRO A 98 -16.34 -0.81 25.15
CA PRO A 98 -16.89 -1.00 26.50
C PRO A 98 -15.79 -1.26 27.55
N SER A 99 -14.70 -1.93 27.17
CA SER A 99 -13.55 -2.12 28.04
C SER A 99 -12.88 -0.79 28.35
N PHE A 100 -12.72 0.10 27.36
CA PHE A 100 -12.22 1.45 27.61
C PHE A 100 -13.10 2.23 28.58
N GLU A 101 -14.43 2.15 28.46
CA GLU A 101 -15.33 2.84 29.38
C GLU A 101 -15.26 2.27 30.81
N TYR A 102 -15.13 0.95 30.95
CA TYR A 102 -14.95 0.31 32.25
C TYR A 102 -13.67 0.80 32.95
N TYR A 103 -12.53 0.83 32.26
CA TYR A 103 -11.26 1.33 32.82
C TYR A 103 -11.23 2.86 33.01
N ARG A 104 -12.13 3.60 32.34
CA ARG A 104 -12.32 5.03 32.54
C ARG A 104 -13.14 5.35 33.80
N SER A 105 -13.96 4.41 34.27
CA SER A 105 -14.88 4.64 35.39
C SER A 105 -14.16 4.99 36.69
N ASP A 106 -14.77 5.86 37.49
CA ASP A 106 -14.17 6.29 38.75
C ASP A 106 -14.08 5.13 39.77
N GLU A 107 -14.95 4.12 39.64
CA GLU A 107 -14.96 2.90 40.43
C GLU A 107 -13.63 2.11 40.32
N TYR A 108 -12.99 2.12 39.15
CA TYR A 108 -11.66 1.56 38.94
C TYR A 108 -10.53 2.46 39.47
N SER A 109 -10.75 3.78 39.55
CA SER A 109 -9.71 4.75 39.91
C SER A 109 -9.65 5.14 41.40
N ASN A 110 -10.55 4.62 42.23
CA ASN A 110 -10.70 5.05 43.63
C ASN A 110 -9.46 4.79 44.53
N ASP A 111 -8.54 3.91 44.14
CA ASP A 111 -7.31 3.59 44.90
C ASP A 111 -6.00 3.96 44.18
N ALA A 112 -6.05 4.56 43.00
CA ALA A 112 -4.86 4.94 42.23
C ALA A 112 -4.47 6.41 42.51
N PRO A 113 -3.19 6.72 42.78
CA PRO A 113 -2.76 8.11 42.95
C PRO A 113 -3.10 8.88 41.67
N ALA A 114 -3.88 9.95 41.81
CA ALA A 114 -4.34 10.80 40.72
C ALA A 114 -3.16 11.51 40.04
N ILE A 115 -2.49 10.83 39.12
CA ILE A 115 -1.39 11.38 38.36
C ILE A 115 -1.76 11.31 36.86
N VAL A 116 -1.74 12.51 36.26
CA VAL A 116 -1.85 12.90 34.84
C VAL A 116 -3.25 13.05 34.21
N THR A 117 -3.81 14.25 34.43
CA THR A 117 -4.40 15.13 33.42
C THR A 117 -4.71 14.53 32.04
N GLY A 118 -5.99 14.27 31.80
CA GLY A 118 -6.70 14.41 30.51
C GLY A 118 -6.41 13.43 29.38
N THR A 119 -5.14 13.10 29.13
CA THR A 119 -4.72 12.41 27.89
C THR A 119 -4.16 11.02 28.11
N LEU A 120 -3.66 10.71 29.32
CA LEU A 120 -3.13 9.38 29.65
C LEU A 120 -4.16 8.40 30.22
N ARG A 121 -5.37 8.86 30.59
CA ARG A 121 -6.42 8.00 31.18
C ARG A 121 -6.97 6.95 30.21
N GLY A 122 -6.66 7.05 28.90
CA GLY A 122 -7.07 6.10 27.86
C GLY A 122 -5.95 5.19 27.33
N SER A 123 -4.68 5.44 27.67
CA SER A 123 -3.59 4.52 27.35
C SER A 123 -3.50 3.49 28.47
N LEU A 124 -3.77 2.22 28.17
CA LEU A 124 -3.63 1.06 29.07
C LEU A 124 -2.17 0.78 29.49
N ILE A 125 -1.39 1.83 29.79
CA ILE A 125 -0.05 1.73 30.36
C ILE A 125 -0.24 1.58 31.86
N CYS A 126 0.03 0.39 32.39
CA CYS A 126 0.14 0.19 33.82
C CYS A 126 1.36 0.98 34.33
N GLU A 127 1.14 2.03 35.11
CA GLU A 127 2.22 2.62 35.91
C GLU A 127 2.63 1.67 37.03
N ALA A 128 3.91 1.77 37.40
CA ALA A 128 4.70 0.73 38.06
C ALA A 128 4.04 0.08 39.29
N HIS A 129 3.92 -1.25 39.25
CA HIS A 129 3.74 -2.05 40.46
C HIS A 129 5.00 -1.90 41.34
N SER A 130 4.86 -1.29 42.52
CA SER A 130 5.89 -1.39 43.55
C SER A 130 5.90 -2.82 44.09
N TRP A 131 7.00 -3.53 43.91
CA TRP A 131 7.21 -4.87 44.46
C TRP A 131 7.09 -4.84 45.98
N VAL A 132 6.18 -5.65 46.54
CA VAL A 132 6.08 -5.89 47.98
C VAL A 132 6.74 -7.26 48.25
N PRO A 133 7.80 -7.35 49.05
CA PRO A 133 8.34 -8.65 49.45
C PRO A 133 7.38 -9.33 50.43
N CYS A 134 7.15 -10.62 50.21
CA CYS A 134 6.36 -11.49 51.09
C CYS A 134 7.00 -11.64 52.47
#